data_AF-A0A2D6M1N2-F1
#
_entry.id   AF-A0A2D6M1N2-F1
#
_cell.length_a   1.000
_cell.length_b   1.000
_cell.length_c   1.000
_cell.angle_alpha   90.00
_cell.angle_beta   90.00
_cell.angle_gamma   90.00
#
_symmetry.space_group_name_H-M   'P 1'
#
loop_
_entity.id
_entity.type
_entity.pdbx_description
1 polymer ?
#
loop_
_entity_poly.entity_id
_entity_poly.type
_entity_poly.pdbx_seq_one_letter_code
_entity_poly.pdbx_strand_id
1 'polypeptide(L)'
;MFNKKGQEAAPFELLIAVIVMGFVIFVGMQAMERLYIQKCFGTTDAKLEEMKTILEVAVDQKSPQSINFRLSGCFNEEDELMKITDWDEPSFCADFCGSPKKLCTLLEYSYSGKNSFSVRKCLNIPPDTVFPSQSFAGAKCRDREDTSYELQDFDVRIPQGDYLLTNATLATDTFPTICAYYREI
;
A
#
# COMPACT_ATOMS: atom_id res chain seq x y z
N MET A 1 -60.71 17.52 44.20
CA MET A 1 -60.40 16.76 42.96
C MET A 1 -59.34 17.52 42.19
N PHE A 2 -58.06 17.16 42.36
CA PHE A 2 -56.97 17.75 41.59
C PHE A 2 -56.66 16.84 40.39
N ASN A 3 -56.86 17.40 39.21
CA ASN A 3 -56.72 16.75 37.91
C ASN A 3 -55.24 16.55 37.57
N LYS A 4 -54.66 15.41 37.96
CA LYS A 4 -53.33 14.95 37.54
C LYS A 4 -53.43 14.26 36.17
N LYS A 5 -53.45 15.04 35.08
CA LYS A 5 -53.34 14.49 33.71
C LYS A 5 -52.37 15.25 32.78
N GLY A 6 -51.60 16.21 33.31
CA GLY A 6 -50.73 17.07 32.49
C GLY A 6 -49.22 17.00 32.76
N GLN A 7 -48.75 16.20 33.73
CA GLN A 7 -47.32 16.15 34.12
C GLN A 7 -46.58 14.89 33.66
N GLU A 8 -47.23 13.96 32.96
CA GLU A 8 -46.59 12.72 32.48
C GLU A 8 -46.00 12.84 31.06
N ALA A 9 -46.43 13.82 30.26
CA ALA A 9 -46.00 13.96 28.85
C ALA A 9 -44.56 14.50 28.72
N ALA A 10 -44.20 15.50 29.53
CA ALA A 10 -42.88 16.13 29.48
C ALA A 10 -41.68 15.17 29.76
N PRO A 11 -41.72 14.29 30.78
CA PRO A 11 -40.64 13.32 30.98
C PRO A 11 -40.62 12.22 29.91
N PHE A 12 -41.78 11.85 29.33
CA PHE A 12 -41.86 10.85 28.28
C PHE A 12 -41.30 11.34 26.94
N GLU A 13 -41.62 12.58 26.55
CA GLU A 13 -41.05 13.22 25.36
C GLU A 13 -39.52 13.36 25.47
N LEU A 14 -39.03 13.76 26.64
CA LEU A 14 -37.59 13.92 26.87
C LEU A 14 -36.85 12.58 26.79
N LEU A 15 -37.47 11.50 27.28
CA LEU A 15 -36.90 10.15 27.23
C LEU A 15 -36.85 9.62 25.78
N ILE A 16 -37.91 9.86 24.98
CA ILE A 16 -37.89 9.53 23.55
C ILE A 16 -36.82 10.33 22.82
N ALA A 17 -36.71 11.63 23.08
CA ALA A 17 -35.71 12.48 22.43
C ALA A 17 -34.28 11.99 22.71
N VAL A 18 -33.97 11.58 23.94
CA VAL A 18 -32.66 11.01 24.30
C VAL A 18 -32.41 9.69 23.59
N ILE A 19 -33.40 8.79 23.51
CA ILE A 19 -33.28 7.52 22.79
C ILE A 19 -33.01 7.76 21.29
N VAL A 20 -33.77 8.66 20.66
CA VAL A 20 -33.60 8.98 19.23
C VAL A 20 -32.25 9.62 18.97
N MET A 21 -31.82 10.58 19.80
CA MET A 21 -30.51 11.21 19.66
C MET A 21 -29.37 10.21 19.86
N GLY A 22 -29.49 9.29 20.83
CA GLY A 22 -28.54 8.21 21.04
C GLY A 22 -28.42 7.27 19.84
N PHE A 23 -29.55 6.90 19.23
CA PHE A 23 -29.56 6.07 18.02
C PHE A 23 -28.90 6.78 16.83
N VAL A 24 -29.20 8.06 16.61
CA VAL A 24 -28.59 8.85 15.53
C VAL A 24 -27.07 8.95 15.71
N ILE A 25 -26.58 9.20 16.93
CA ILE A 25 -25.15 9.26 17.22
C ILE A 25 -24.50 7.89 16.96
N PHE A 26 -25.12 6.80 17.41
CA PHE A 26 -24.60 5.45 17.22
C PHE A 26 -24.50 5.06 15.75
N VAL A 27 -25.55 5.29 14.97
CA VAL A 27 -25.54 5.03 13.51
C VAL A 27 -24.54 5.95 12.80
N GLY A 28 -24.45 7.22 13.22
CA GLY A 28 -23.48 8.18 12.69
C GLY A 28 -22.03 7.73 12.90
N MET A 29 -21.69 7.23 14.09
CA MET A 29 -20.35 6.70 14.37
C MET A 29 -20.01 5.48 13.51
N GLN A 30 -20.95 4.55 13.33
CA GLN A 30 -20.72 3.39 12.45
C GLN A 30 -20.51 3.79 10.99
N ALA A 31 -21.27 4.77 10.50
CA ALA A 31 -21.10 5.28 9.14
C ALA A 31 -19.73 5.94 8.96
N MET A 32 -19.28 6.73 9.94
CA MET A 32 -17.96 7.35 9.92
C MET A 32 -16.83 6.32 9.93
N GLU A 33 -16.91 5.27 10.74
CA GLU A 33 -15.89 4.20 10.77
C GLU A 33 -15.76 3.52 9.40
N ARG A 34 -16.87 3.23 8.73
CA ARG A 34 -16.87 2.64 7.37
C ARG A 34 -16.25 3.58 6.34
N LEU A 35 -16.62 4.85 6.36
CA LEU A 35 -16.07 5.86 5.45
C LEU A 35 -14.56 6.07 5.67
N TYR A 36 -14.13 6.05 6.93
CA TYR A 36 -12.73 6.14 7.29
C TYR A 36 -11.93 4.98 6.69
N ILE A 37 -12.38 3.74 6.89
CA ILE A 37 -11.71 2.54 6.33
C ILE A 37 -11.69 2.57 4.80
N GLN A 38 -12.81 2.94 4.17
CA GLN A 38 -12.88 3.05 2.70
C GLN A 38 -11.89 4.10 2.16
N LYS A 39 -11.77 5.24 2.84
CA LYS A 39 -10.79 6.27 2.47
C LYS A 39 -9.36 5.71 2.58
N CYS A 40 -9.07 4.97 3.65
CA CYS A 40 -7.76 4.35 3.85
C CYS A 40 -7.41 3.33 2.77
N PHE A 41 -8.35 2.47 2.37
CA PHE A 41 -8.13 1.56 1.24
C PHE A 41 -7.89 2.32 -0.06
N GLY A 42 -8.66 3.37 -0.34
CA GLY A 42 -8.48 4.19 -1.53
C GLY A 42 -7.14 4.92 -1.57
N THR A 43 -6.66 5.45 -0.45
CA THR A 43 -5.36 6.12 -0.38
C THR A 43 -4.20 5.13 -0.52
N THR A 44 -4.29 3.96 0.10
CA THR A 44 -3.30 2.88 -0.08
C THR A 44 -3.27 2.41 -1.53
N ASP A 45 -4.43 2.16 -2.13
CA ASP A 45 -4.50 1.71 -3.53
C ASP A 45 -3.89 2.74 -4.50
N ALA A 46 -4.19 4.02 -4.32
CA ALA A 46 -3.61 5.10 -5.11
C ALA A 46 -2.08 5.18 -4.96
N LYS A 47 -1.55 4.98 -3.75
CA LYS A 47 -0.11 4.95 -3.50
C LYS A 47 0.59 3.74 -4.09
N LEU A 48 -0.07 2.59 -4.11
CA LEU A 48 0.43 1.40 -4.78
C LEU A 48 0.45 1.56 -6.30
N GLU A 49 -0.56 2.21 -6.90
CA GLU A 49 -0.55 2.55 -8.34
C GLU A 49 0.56 3.55 -8.70
N GLU A 50 0.79 4.55 -7.84
CA GLU A 50 1.92 5.50 -7.98
C GLU A 50 3.26 4.75 -7.96
N MET A 51 3.45 3.86 -6.99
CA MET A 51 4.65 3.04 -6.86
C MET A 51 4.87 2.10 -8.05
N LYS A 52 3.81 1.40 -8.47
CA LYS A 52 3.83 0.57 -9.68
C LYS A 52 4.29 1.37 -10.89
N THR A 53 3.65 2.51 -11.15
CA THR A 53 3.94 3.32 -12.33
C THR A 53 5.40 3.79 -12.33
N ILE A 54 5.91 4.22 -11.18
CA ILE A 54 7.29 4.69 -11.06
C ILE A 54 8.29 3.53 -11.22
N LEU A 55 7.97 2.34 -10.71
CA LEU A 55 8.79 1.14 -10.91
C LEU A 55 8.88 0.74 -12.38
N GLU A 56 7.74 0.70 -13.08
CA GLU A 56 7.69 0.40 -14.52
C GLU A 56 8.50 1.42 -15.32
N VAL A 57 8.36 2.71 -15.00
CA VAL A 57 9.16 3.79 -15.61
C VAL A 57 10.65 3.64 -15.29
N ALA A 58 11.02 3.27 -14.07
CA ALA A 58 12.41 3.06 -13.68
C ALA A 58 13.05 1.86 -14.40
N VAL A 59 12.27 0.84 -14.76
CA VAL A 59 12.75 -0.28 -15.57
C VAL A 59 12.97 0.12 -17.03
N ASP A 60 12.06 0.90 -17.60
CA ASP A 60 12.15 1.31 -19.01
C ASP A 60 13.14 2.47 -19.24
N GLN A 61 13.30 3.36 -18.27
CA GLN A 61 14.13 4.56 -18.40
C GLN A 61 15.43 4.45 -17.60
N LYS A 62 16.50 5.05 -18.13
CA LYS A 62 17.79 5.15 -17.43
C LYS A 62 17.88 6.31 -16.42
N SER A 63 16.93 7.25 -16.46
CA SER A 63 16.91 8.38 -15.53
C SER A 63 16.48 7.93 -14.13
N PRO A 64 17.17 8.37 -13.07
CA PRO A 64 16.77 8.08 -11.70
C PRO A 64 15.34 8.58 -11.41
N GLN A 65 14.55 7.75 -10.74
CA GLN A 65 13.19 8.10 -10.33
C GLN A 65 13.12 8.20 -8.81
N SER A 66 12.59 9.29 -8.28
CA SER A 66 12.34 9.45 -6.84
C SER A 66 10.90 9.13 -6.52
N ILE A 67 10.65 8.37 -5.45
CA ILE A 67 9.31 8.16 -4.92
C ILE A 67 9.28 8.36 -3.41
N ASN A 68 8.26 9.08 -2.95
CA ASN A 68 7.90 9.13 -1.54
C ASN A 68 6.78 8.10 -1.30
N PHE A 69 7.15 6.93 -0.81
CA PHE A 69 6.19 5.89 -0.49
C PHE A 69 5.78 6.02 0.98
N ARG A 70 4.65 6.68 1.18
CA ARG A 70 4.03 6.86 2.50
C ARG A 70 2.57 6.52 2.41
N LEU A 71 2.17 5.55 3.21
CA LEU A 71 0.79 5.21 3.43
C LEU A 71 0.23 6.16 4.49
N SER A 72 -1.03 6.56 4.32
CA SER A 72 -1.75 7.28 5.36
C SER A 72 -1.71 6.47 6.66
N GLY A 73 -1.51 7.11 7.82
CA GLY A 73 -1.46 6.48 9.16
C GLY A 73 -2.76 5.82 9.65
N CYS A 74 -3.48 5.21 8.73
CA CYS A 74 -4.67 4.39 8.90
C CYS A 74 -4.36 3.01 9.46
N PHE A 75 -3.16 2.50 9.18
CA PHE A 75 -2.71 1.16 9.50
C PHE A 75 -1.40 1.25 10.27
N ASN A 76 -1.15 0.27 11.14
CA ASN A 76 0.10 0.19 11.88
C ASN A 76 1.20 -0.35 10.96
N GLU A 77 2.33 0.35 10.89
CA GLU A 77 3.45 -0.02 10.02
C GLU A 77 4.06 -1.40 10.36
N GLU A 78 3.96 -1.84 11.61
CA GLU A 78 4.43 -3.16 12.06
C GLU A 78 3.63 -4.33 11.47
N ASP A 79 2.34 -4.09 11.18
CA ASP A 79 1.42 -5.08 10.61
C ASP A 79 1.38 -5.03 9.07
N GLU A 80 2.20 -4.17 8.46
CA GLU A 80 2.26 -3.97 7.02
C GLU A 80 3.44 -4.70 6.38
N LEU A 81 3.11 -5.43 5.32
CA LEU A 81 4.09 -6.08 4.46
C LEU A 81 3.79 -5.71 3.01
N MET A 82 4.81 -5.15 2.36
CA MET A 82 4.82 -4.89 0.93
C MET A 82 6.03 -5.57 0.31
N LYS A 83 5.85 -6.21 -0.83
CA LYS A 83 6.93 -6.92 -1.56
C LYS A 83 6.57 -7.12 -3.02
N ILE A 84 7.57 -7.41 -3.83
CA ILE A 84 7.41 -7.86 -5.20
C ILE A 84 7.53 -9.39 -5.21
N THR A 85 6.60 -10.06 -5.90
CA THR A 85 6.62 -11.51 -6.04
C THR A 85 6.27 -11.94 -7.46
N ASP A 86 6.94 -12.97 -7.94
CA ASP A 86 6.60 -13.62 -9.21
C ASP A 86 5.64 -14.79 -8.99
N TRP A 87 4.70 -14.94 -9.91
CA TRP A 87 3.69 -15.98 -9.91
C TRP A 87 3.69 -16.71 -11.25
N ASP A 88 3.72 -18.05 -11.20
CA ASP A 88 3.83 -18.93 -12.37
C ASP A 88 2.48 -19.52 -12.82
N GLU A 89 1.38 -19.19 -12.13
CA GLU A 89 0.05 -19.69 -12.45
C GLU A 89 -0.66 -18.80 -13.51
N PRO A 90 -0.96 -19.32 -14.72
CA PRO A 90 -1.53 -18.48 -15.79
C PRO A 90 -2.94 -17.94 -15.52
N SER A 91 -3.77 -18.69 -14.78
CA SER A 91 -5.09 -18.23 -14.31
C SER A 91 -4.93 -17.02 -13.40
N PHE A 92 -4.01 -17.11 -12.44
CA PHE A 92 -3.74 -16.05 -11.49
C PHE A 92 -3.22 -14.79 -12.20
N CYS A 93 -2.28 -14.94 -13.13
CA CYS A 93 -1.81 -13.83 -13.95
C CYS A 93 -2.93 -13.21 -14.81
N ALA A 94 -3.87 -14.00 -15.32
CA ALA A 94 -5.00 -13.47 -16.08
C ALA A 94 -5.91 -12.58 -15.23
N ASP A 95 -6.16 -12.96 -13.97
CA ASP A 95 -7.05 -12.23 -13.07
C ASP A 95 -6.48 -10.86 -12.66
N PHE A 96 -5.17 -10.78 -12.40
CA PHE A 96 -4.53 -9.55 -11.93
C PHE A 96 -3.88 -8.70 -13.03
N CYS A 97 -3.35 -9.34 -14.07
CA CYS A 97 -2.68 -8.65 -15.20
C CYS A 97 -3.54 -8.56 -16.46
N GLY A 98 -4.74 -9.16 -16.48
CA GLY A 98 -5.67 -9.13 -17.62
C GLY A 98 -5.28 -10.06 -18.79
N SER A 99 -4.23 -10.88 -18.64
CA SER A 99 -3.80 -11.82 -19.68
C SER A 99 -3.11 -13.05 -19.07
N PRO A 100 -3.36 -14.27 -19.58
CA PRO A 100 -2.67 -15.47 -19.11
C PRO A 100 -1.21 -15.45 -19.55
N LYS A 101 -0.29 -15.37 -18.59
CA LYS A 101 1.16 -15.45 -18.79
C LYS A 101 1.71 -16.65 -18.02
N LYS A 102 2.83 -17.22 -18.48
CA LYS A 102 3.53 -18.30 -17.75
C LYS A 102 4.19 -17.82 -16.45
N LEU A 103 4.50 -16.53 -16.38
CA LEU A 103 5.11 -15.87 -15.24
C LEU A 103 4.67 -14.41 -15.27
N CYS A 104 4.25 -13.87 -14.13
CA CYS A 104 3.93 -12.46 -13.96
C CYS A 104 4.44 -11.95 -12.61
N THR A 105 4.83 -10.68 -12.59
CA THR A 105 5.35 -10.02 -11.40
C THR A 105 4.25 -9.17 -10.80
N LEU A 106 4.02 -9.32 -9.50
CA LEU A 106 3.00 -8.61 -8.75
C LEU A 106 3.64 -7.81 -7.62
N LEU A 107 3.15 -6.59 -7.44
CA LEU A 107 3.35 -5.81 -6.25
C LEU A 107 2.25 -6.18 -5.25
N GLU A 108 2.64 -6.84 -4.16
CA GLU A 108 1.73 -7.28 -3.12
C GLU A 108 1.85 -6.36 -1.90
N TYR A 109 0.71 -5.89 -1.42
CA TYR A 109 0.56 -5.25 -0.12
C TYR A 109 -0.42 -6.05 0.73
N SER A 110 -0.06 -6.30 1.98
CA SER A 110 -0.90 -6.98 2.96
C SER A 110 -0.81 -6.31 4.31
N TYR A 111 -1.95 -6.18 4.97
CA TYR A 111 -2.08 -5.71 6.35
C TYR A 111 -2.72 -6.79 7.21
N SER A 112 -2.04 -7.19 8.30
CA SER A 112 -2.49 -8.28 9.19
C SER A 112 -3.28 -7.84 10.43
N GLY A 113 -3.50 -6.54 10.63
CA GLY A 113 -4.19 -6.02 11.82
C GLY A 113 -5.73 -6.04 11.74
N LYS A 114 -6.39 -5.10 12.44
CA LYS A 114 -7.86 -5.02 12.50
C LYS A 114 -8.41 -4.63 11.12
N ASN A 115 -9.30 -5.46 10.57
CA ASN A 115 -9.77 -5.37 9.17
C ASN A 115 -8.65 -5.68 8.18
N SER A 116 -8.04 -6.86 8.33
CA SER A 116 -6.99 -7.34 7.43
C SER A 116 -7.44 -7.24 5.97
N PHE A 117 -6.52 -6.77 5.13
CA PHE A 117 -6.78 -6.62 3.71
C PHE A 117 -5.48 -6.85 2.95
N SER A 118 -5.62 -7.21 1.68
CA SER A 118 -4.50 -7.34 0.76
C SER A 118 -4.89 -6.74 -0.58
N VAL A 119 -3.92 -6.08 -1.21
CA VAL A 119 -4.06 -5.49 -2.52
C VAL A 119 -2.89 -5.99 -3.36
N ARG A 120 -3.18 -6.40 -4.59
CA ARG A 120 -2.17 -6.83 -5.54
C ARG A 120 -2.26 -5.97 -6.79
N LYS A 121 -1.12 -5.51 -7.27
CA LYS A 121 -1.02 -4.74 -8.52
C LYS A 121 -0.09 -5.48 -9.47
N CYS A 122 -0.54 -5.72 -10.69
CA CYS A 122 0.33 -6.26 -11.71
C CYS A 122 1.43 -5.26 -12.06
N LEU A 123 2.68 -5.68 -12.03
CA LEU A 123 3.83 -4.93 -12.52
C LEU A 123 4.14 -5.38 -13.94
N ASN A 124 4.12 -4.44 -14.89
CA ASN A 124 4.49 -4.70 -16.28
C ASN A 124 6.01 -4.59 -16.48
N ILE A 125 6.76 -5.37 -15.71
CA ILE A 125 8.21 -5.48 -15.80
C ILE A 125 8.58 -6.93 -16.16
N PRO A 126 9.78 -7.19 -16.74
CA PRO A 126 10.25 -8.56 -16.92
C PRO A 126 10.33 -9.27 -15.56
N PRO A 127 9.85 -10.52 -15.45
CA PRO A 127 9.85 -11.22 -14.16
C PRO A 127 11.25 -11.52 -13.64
N ASP A 128 12.23 -11.67 -14.52
CA ASP A 128 13.63 -11.81 -14.14
C ASP A 128 14.30 -10.47 -13.78
N THR A 129 13.54 -9.41 -13.51
CA THR A 129 14.10 -8.13 -13.05
C THR A 129 14.73 -8.32 -11.67
N VAL A 130 15.99 -7.92 -11.54
CA VAL A 130 16.76 -8.12 -10.31
C VAL A 130 16.72 -6.87 -9.44
N PHE A 131 16.38 -7.03 -8.16
CA PHE A 131 16.47 -6.03 -7.11
C PHE A 131 17.60 -6.39 -6.11
N PRO A 132 18.84 -5.91 -6.32
CA PRO A 132 19.96 -6.37 -5.52
C PRO A 132 19.86 -5.91 -4.06
N SER A 133 20.18 -6.81 -3.12
CA SER A 133 20.41 -6.48 -1.71
C SER A 133 21.87 -6.07 -1.46
N GLN A 134 22.14 -5.43 -0.31
CA GLN A 134 23.50 -5.02 0.10
C GLN A 134 24.51 -6.18 0.03
N SER A 135 24.08 -7.41 0.33
CA SER A 135 24.90 -8.63 0.32
C SER A 135 25.30 -9.09 -1.09
N PHE A 136 24.55 -8.70 -2.11
CA PHE A 136 24.74 -9.08 -3.52
C PHE A 136 24.94 -7.87 -4.44
N ALA A 137 25.13 -6.68 -3.88
CA ALA A 137 25.18 -5.39 -4.57
C ALA A 137 26.16 -5.37 -5.76
N GLY A 138 27.22 -6.17 -5.70
CA GLY A 138 28.18 -6.35 -6.80
C GLY A 138 28.69 -5.02 -7.35
N ALA A 139 29.31 -5.03 -8.53
CA ALA A 139 29.86 -3.82 -9.13
C ALA A 139 28.80 -2.83 -9.68
N LYS A 140 27.51 -3.18 -9.67
CA LYS A 140 26.44 -2.47 -10.42
C LYS A 140 25.63 -1.50 -9.56
N CYS A 141 25.18 -1.94 -8.40
CA CYS A 141 24.49 -1.09 -7.42
C CYS A 141 25.49 -0.73 -6.32
N ARG A 142 26.46 0.14 -6.63
CA ARG A 142 27.38 0.63 -5.60
C ARG A 142 26.60 1.44 -4.57
N ASP A 143 26.99 1.32 -3.32
CA ASP A 143 26.55 2.25 -2.28
C ASP A 143 26.84 3.68 -2.75
N ARG A 144 25.86 4.56 -2.58
CA ARG A 144 26.09 5.98 -2.86
C ARG A 144 27.06 6.52 -1.82
N GLU A 145 27.93 7.44 -2.24
CA GLU A 145 28.83 8.16 -1.33
C GLU A 145 28.05 8.97 -0.28
N ASP A 146 26.79 9.33 -0.59
CA ASP A 146 25.84 9.87 0.39
C ASP A 146 25.38 8.78 1.35
N THR A 147 25.85 8.85 2.60
CA THR A 147 25.49 7.94 3.72
C THR A 147 24.02 7.99 4.14
N SER A 148 23.17 8.72 3.41
CA SER A 148 21.74 8.89 3.74
C SER A 148 20.83 7.89 3.05
N TYR A 149 21.36 7.09 2.12
CA TYR A 149 20.61 6.10 1.38
C TYR A 149 21.23 4.71 1.50
N GLU A 150 20.39 3.72 1.78
CA GLU A 150 20.76 2.32 1.87
C GLU A 150 20.12 1.52 0.74
N LEU A 151 20.82 0.53 0.18
CA LEU A 151 20.25 -0.33 -0.85
C LEU A 151 19.19 -1.26 -0.24
N GLN A 152 17.97 -1.24 -0.78
CA GLN A 152 16.83 -2.01 -0.30
C GLN A 152 16.44 -3.11 -1.31
N ASP A 153 16.21 -4.30 -0.78
CA ASP A 153 15.71 -5.45 -1.53
C ASP A 153 14.18 -5.43 -1.57
N PHE A 154 13.60 -5.34 -2.77
CA PHE A 154 12.17 -5.24 -2.98
C PHE A 154 11.45 -6.60 -3.00
N ASP A 155 12.19 -7.70 -3.12
CA ASP A 155 11.63 -9.06 -3.12
C ASP A 155 11.28 -9.51 -1.70
N VAL A 156 12.01 -8.99 -0.70
CA VAL A 156 11.82 -9.31 0.72
C VAL A 156 10.77 -8.40 1.37
N ARG A 157 11.05 -7.10 1.39
CA ARG A 157 10.20 -6.09 2.03
C ARG A 157 10.48 -4.71 1.48
N ILE A 158 9.42 -3.96 1.20
CA ILE A 158 9.47 -2.55 0.84
C ILE A 158 8.94 -1.75 2.05
N PRO A 159 9.82 -1.18 2.91
CA PRO A 159 9.40 -0.30 3.99
C PRO A 159 8.73 0.99 3.48
N GLN A 160 8.16 1.79 4.38
CA GLN A 160 7.70 3.13 4.04
C GLN A 160 8.87 4.11 4.12
N GLY A 161 8.97 5.05 3.17
CA GLY A 161 10.00 6.08 3.18
C GLY A 161 10.27 6.67 1.79
N ASP A 162 11.44 7.30 1.66
CA ASP A 162 11.88 7.87 0.39
C ASP A 162 12.75 6.87 -0.36
N TYR A 163 12.44 6.66 -1.63
CA TYR A 163 13.23 5.83 -2.52
C TYR A 163 13.77 6.62 -3.69
N LEU A 164 14.97 6.24 -4.10
CA LEU A 164 15.55 6.62 -5.37
C LEU A 164 15.85 5.34 -6.17
N LEU A 165 15.08 5.13 -7.22
CA LEU A 165 15.23 4.00 -8.12
C LEU A 165 16.15 4.36 -9.26
N THR A 166 17.15 3.54 -9.52
CA THR A 166 18.08 3.73 -10.64
C THR A 166 18.21 2.45 -11.44
N ASN A 167 18.10 2.59 -12.76
CA ASN A 167 18.35 1.49 -13.67
C ASN A 167 19.85 1.30 -13.88
N ALA A 168 20.39 0.20 -13.37
CA ALA A 168 21.81 -0.16 -13.50
C ALA A 168 22.06 -1.25 -14.55
N THR A 169 21.08 -1.48 -15.43
CA THR A 169 21.18 -2.47 -16.51
C THR A 169 22.29 -2.10 -17.49
N LEU A 170 23.28 -2.98 -17.61
CA LEU A 170 24.36 -2.88 -18.58
C LEU A 170 23.91 -3.44 -19.94
N ALA A 171 24.60 -3.04 -21.01
CA ALA A 171 24.31 -3.57 -22.35
C ALA A 171 24.55 -5.08 -22.49
N THR A 172 25.33 -5.68 -21.58
CA THR A 172 25.63 -7.11 -21.52
C THR A 172 24.61 -7.91 -20.70
N ASP A 173 23.69 -7.22 -20.02
CA ASP A 173 22.76 -7.85 -19.11
C ASP A 173 21.55 -8.41 -19.87
N THR A 174 21.19 -9.64 -19.55
CA THR A 174 20.01 -10.32 -20.12
C THR A 174 18.72 -9.77 -19.55
N PHE A 175 18.76 -9.28 -18.30
CA PHE A 175 17.58 -8.83 -17.56
C PHE A 175 17.83 -7.48 -16.88
N PRO A 176 16.78 -6.65 -16.69
CA PRO A 176 16.94 -5.38 -16.01
C PRO A 176 17.43 -5.53 -14.58
N THR A 177 18.29 -4.61 -14.14
CA THR A 177 18.73 -4.52 -12.74
C THR A 177 18.36 -3.15 -12.19
N ILE A 178 17.53 -3.12 -11.13
CA ILE A 178 17.06 -1.89 -10.50
C ILE A 178 17.67 -1.76 -9.11
N CYS A 179 18.44 -0.69 -8.91
CA CYS A 179 18.96 -0.34 -7.60
C CYS A 179 17.93 0.55 -6.89
N ALA A 180 17.36 0.07 -5.79
CA ALA A 180 16.43 0.83 -4.98
C ALA A 180 17.14 1.38 -3.74
N TYR A 181 17.45 2.67 -3.74
CA TYR A 181 18.09 3.34 -2.63
C TYR A 181 17.02 3.91 -1.69
N TYR A 182 16.95 3.40 -0.46
CA TYR A 182 16.01 3.76 0.58
C TYR A 182 16.60 4.78 1.56
N ARG A 183 15.80 5.74 2.00
CA ARG A 183 16.12 6.64 3.11
C ARG A 183 14.97 6.66 4.10
N GLU A 184 15.29 6.30 5.33
CA GLU A 184 14.41 6.47 6.49
C GLU A 184 14.27 7.97 6.83
N ILE A 185 13.10 8.37 7.34
CA ILE A 185 12.72 9.77 7.54
C ILE A 185 12.32 9.99 8.99
#